data_AF-A0A960S8F6-F1
#
_entry.id   AF-A0A960S8F6-F1
#
_cell.length_a   1.000
_cell.length_b   1.000
_cell.length_c   1.000
_cell.angle_alpha   90.00
_cell.angle_beta   90.00
_cell.angle_gamma   90.00
#
_symmetry.space_group_name_H-M   'P 1'
#
loop_
_entity.id
_entity.type
_entity.pdbx_description
1 polymer ?
#
loop_
_entity_poly.entity_id
_entity_poly.type
_entity_poly.pdbx_seq_one_letter_code
_entity_poly.pdbx_strand_id
1 'polypeptide(L)'
;MINVTTIENYFNEFYYNTPYYLPEGLIPVDIDFLQKYHLLNFHQEEETTPLTQYFHVIETLHKITLFNEHYAIWILPAEQQENPSTTVFIALLNEGQLQLEIGFLAKGIYNNSKLVLRVLEKLLEEIEENEQVLKNLRG
;
A
#
# COMPACT_ATOMS: atom_id res chain seq x y z
N MET A 1 -8.63 -17.59 -3.25
CA MET A 1 -8.45 -17.01 -1.90
C MET A 1 -7.13 -17.50 -1.34
N ILE A 2 -6.15 -16.61 -1.16
CA ILE A 2 -4.85 -16.94 -0.56
C ILE A 2 -5.02 -17.11 0.96
N ASN A 3 -4.35 -18.10 1.56
CA ASN A 3 -4.39 -18.30 3.01
C ASN A 3 -3.38 -17.38 3.74
N VAL A 4 -3.63 -17.12 5.01
CA VAL A 4 -2.83 -16.20 5.84
C VAL A 4 -1.34 -16.59 5.88
N THR A 5 -1.02 -17.88 6.01
CA THR A 5 0.37 -18.35 6.04
C THR A 5 1.12 -18.01 4.76
N THR A 6 0.45 -18.07 3.61
CA THR A 6 1.04 -17.74 2.31
C THR A 6 1.27 -16.24 2.20
N ILE A 7 0.32 -15.41 2.66
CA ILE A 7 0.49 -13.93 2.72
C ILE A 7 1.72 -13.57 3.54
N GLU A 8 1.89 -14.23 4.70
CA GLU A 8 3.03 -14.03 5.58
C GLU A 8 4.37 -14.46 4.96
N ASN A 9 4.37 -15.54 4.16
CA ASN A 9 5.57 -15.96 3.43
C ASN A 9 5.97 -14.93 2.35
N TYR A 10 5.01 -14.47 1.55
CA TYR A 10 5.24 -13.42 0.56
C TYR A 10 5.71 -12.12 1.21
N PHE A 11 5.12 -11.74 2.33
CA PHE A 11 5.58 -10.59 3.11
C PHE A 11 7.06 -10.68 3.46
N ASN A 12 7.48 -11.80 4.05
CA ASN A 12 8.89 -11.98 4.43
C ASN A 12 9.80 -11.89 3.20
N GLU A 13 9.40 -12.53 2.11
CA GLU A 13 10.15 -12.49 0.86
C GLU A 13 10.30 -11.06 0.31
N PHE A 14 9.21 -10.31 0.24
CA PHE A 14 9.19 -8.92 -0.22
C PHE A 14 9.94 -7.97 0.70
N TYR A 15 9.83 -8.17 2.02
CA TYR A 15 10.47 -7.33 3.01
C TYR A 15 12.00 -7.51 3.02
N TYR A 16 12.50 -8.75 2.97
CA TYR A 16 13.93 -9.02 2.96
C TYR A 16 14.58 -8.80 1.59
N ASN A 17 13.82 -8.93 0.50
CA ASN A 17 14.31 -8.77 -0.86
C ASN A 17 13.68 -7.57 -1.58
N THR A 18 13.33 -6.50 -0.85
CA THR A 18 12.69 -5.32 -1.45
C THR A 18 13.44 -4.78 -2.67
N PRO A 19 14.79 -4.66 -2.69
CA PRO A 19 15.50 -4.15 -3.88
C PRO A 19 15.36 -5.02 -5.13
N TYR A 20 15.02 -6.30 -4.97
CA TYR A 20 14.79 -7.22 -6.08
C TYR A 20 13.38 -7.05 -6.65
N TYR A 21 12.38 -6.90 -5.78
CA TYR A 21 10.97 -6.78 -6.17
C TYR A 21 10.53 -5.35 -6.52
N LEU A 22 11.17 -4.35 -5.91
CA LEU A 22 10.98 -2.92 -6.19
C LEU A 22 12.35 -2.30 -6.48
N PRO A 23 12.89 -2.46 -7.70
CA PRO A 23 14.19 -1.89 -8.07
C PRO A 23 14.20 -0.37 -8.05
N GLU A 24 13.04 0.28 -8.23
CA GLU A 24 12.87 1.74 -8.10
C GLU A 24 12.85 2.20 -6.63
N GLY A 25 12.77 1.25 -5.69
CA GLY A 25 12.69 1.51 -4.26
C GLY A 25 11.30 1.92 -3.78
N LEU A 26 11.25 2.36 -2.52
CA LEU A 26 10.02 2.88 -1.91
C LEU A 26 9.81 4.33 -2.30
N ILE A 27 8.59 4.66 -2.71
CA ILE A 27 8.20 6.03 -3.04
C ILE A 27 8.16 6.87 -1.76
N PRO A 28 8.94 7.95 -1.63
CA PRO A 28 8.84 8.84 -0.50
C PRO A 28 7.53 9.63 -0.56
N VAL A 29 6.78 9.64 0.54
CA VAL A 29 5.63 10.55 0.68
C VAL A 29 6.15 11.90 1.17
N ASP A 30 6.27 12.83 0.23
CA ASP A 30 6.69 14.21 0.45
C ASP A 30 5.72 15.20 -0.23
N ILE A 31 6.02 16.50 -0.12
CA ILE A 31 5.15 17.55 -0.68
C ILE A 31 4.98 17.42 -2.20
N ASP A 32 6.02 16.99 -2.92
CA ASP A 32 5.99 16.86 -4.37
C ASP A 32 5.09 15.69 -4.77
N PHE A 33 5.18 14.56 -4.06
CA PHE A 33 4.26 13.43 -4.21
C PHE A 33 2.82 13.88 -3.96
N LEU A 34 2.55 14.53 -2.83
CA LEU A 34 1.20 14.96 -2.48
C LEU A 34 0.61 15.95 -3.49
N GLN A 35 1.42 16.86 -4.02
CA GLN A 35 0.99 17.80 -5.04
C GLN A 35 0.70 17.09 -6.37
N LYS A 36 1.59 16.18 -6.80
CA LYS A 36 1.44 15.38 -8.03
C LYS A 36 0.13 14.60 -8.02
N TYR A 37 -0.23 14.00 -6.90
CA TYR A 37 -1.45 13.19 -6.74
C TYR A 37 -2.66 13.97 -6.22
N HIS A 38 -2.59 15.31 -6.18
CA HIS A 38 -3.67 16.19 -5.70
C HIS A 38 -4.17 15.91 -4.27
N LEU A 39 -3.31 15.32 -3.43
CA LEU A 39 -3.62 14.92 -2.05
C LEU A 39 -3.49 16.07 -1.02
N LEU A 40 -3.07 17.26 -1.44
CA LEU A 40 -2.97 18.46 -0.58
C LEU A 40 -4.34 19.08 -0.24
N ASN A 41 -5.42 18.67 -0.91
CA ASN A 41 -6.77 19.18 -0.66
C ASN A 41 -7.38 18.48 0.57
N PHE A 42 -7.11 19.01 1.76
CA PHE A 42 -7.63 18.49 3.03
C PHE A 42 -9.11 18.81 3.30
N HIS A 43 -9.75 19.63 2.46
CA HIS A 43 -11.09 20.20 2.68
C HIS A 43 -12.25 19.51 1.96
N GLN A 44 -12.00 18.51 1.14
CA GLN A 44 -13.08 17.66 0.63
C GLN A 44 -13.24 16.48 1.60
N GLU A 45 -14.24 16.59 2.45
CA GLU A 45 -14.90 15.44 3.08
C GLU A 45 -15.66 14.71 1.97
N GLU A 46 -14.94 14.07 1.06
CA GLU A 46 -15.56 13.02 0.27
C GLU A 46 -15.82 11.86 1.23
N GLU A 47 -17.08 11.40 1.26
CA GLU A 47 -17.50 10.18 1.92
C GLU A 47 -16.81 9.00 1.22
N THR A 48 -15.51 8.84 1.42
CA THR A 48 -14.81 7.65 0.97
C THR A 48 -15.32 6.52 1.83
N THR A 49 -16.03 5.58 1.21
CA THR A 49 -16.37 4.30 1.83
C THR A 49 -15.07 3.76 2.45
N PRO A 50 -15.01 3.52 3.76
CA PRO A 50 -13.76 3.17 4.41
C PRO A 50 -13.13 1.98 3.71
N LEU A 51 -11.89 2.14 3.23
CA LEU A 51 -11.13 1.09 2.55
C LEU A 51 -11.25 -0.26 3.29
N THR A 52 -11.29 -0.22 4.62
CA THR A 52 -11.43 -1.38 5.51
C THR A 52 -12.70 -2.22 5.32
N GLN A 53 -13.77 -1.72 4.71
CA GLN A 53 -15.00 -2.49 4.50
C GLN A 53 -14.82 -3.64 3.50
N TYR A 54 -13.79 -3.57 2.64
CA TYR A 54 -13.53 -4.55 1.59
C TYR A 54 -12.29 -5.42 1.85
N PHE A 55 -11.72 -5.33 3.06
CA PHE A 55 -10.48 -6.03 3.40
C PHE A 55 -10.65 -6.85 4.68
N HIS A 56 -10.04 -8.03 4.67
CA HIS A 56 -9.72 -8.74 5.89
C HIS A 56 -8.51 -8.07 6.54
N VAL A 57 -8.59 -7.86 7.86
CA VAL A 57 -7.56 -7.17 8.63
C VAL A 57 -6.93 -8.15 9.61
N ILE A 58 -5.59 -8.20 9.63
CA ILE A 58 -4.80 -8.88 10.65
C ILE A 58 -3.85 -7.86 11.26
N GLU A 59 -4.01 -7.59 12.54
CA GLU A 59 -3.16 -6.66 13.27
C GLU A 59 -2.18 -7.42 14.16
N THR A 60 -0.93 -6.96 14.14
CA THR A 60 0.14 -7.43 15.02
C THR A 60 0.83 -6.22 15.64
N LEU A 61 1.74 -6.46 16.59
CA LEU A 61 2.51 -5.38 17.22
C LEU A 61 3.36 -4.57 16.22
N HIS A 62 3.77 -5.18 15.10
CA HIS A 62 4.75 -4.60 14.18
C HIS A 62 4.19 -4.25 12.81
N LYS A 63 2.99 -4.76 12.49
CA LYS A 63 2.36 -4.50 11.19
C LYS A 63 0.85 -4.73 11.23
N ILE A 64 0.19 -4.09 10.27
CA ILE A 64 -1.19 -4.36 9.87
C ILE A 64 -1.15 -4.98 8.48
N THR A 65 -1.80 -6.12 8.31
CA THR A 65 -1.98 -6.78 7.02
C THR A 65 -3.43 -6.62 6.59
N LEU A 66 -3.65 -6.00 5.42
CA LEU A 66 -4.96 -5.90 4.79
C LEU A 66 -4.94 -6.79 3.55
N PHE A 67 -5.93 -7.67 3.37
CA PHE A 67 -6.01 -8.47 2.16
C PHE A 67 -7.44 -8.78 1.72
N ASN A 68 -7.62 -9.00 0.43
CA ASN A 68 -8.87 -9.45 -0.16
C ASN A 68 -8.61 -10.32 -1.40
N GLU A 69 -9.57 -10.42 -2.33
CA GLU A 69 -9.44 -11.23 -3.55
C GLU A 69 -8.49 -10.62 -4.59
N HIS A 70 -8.13 -9.35 -4.46
CA HIS A 70 -7.32 -8.61 -5.44
C HIS A 70 -5.98 -8.15 -4.89
N TYR A 71 -5.91 -7.83 -3.60
CA TYR A 71 -4.77 -7.15 -3.01
C TYR A 71 -4.30 -7.85 -1.72
N ALA A 72 -2.99 -7.74 -1.47
CA ALA A 72 -2.40 -7.91 -0.15
C ALA A 72 -1.54 -6.67 0.15
N ILE A 73 -1.79 -6.05 1.30
CA ILE A 73 -1.19 -4.79 1.72
C ILE A 73 -0.58 -5.00 3.10
N TRP A 74 0.64 -4.53 3.28
CA TRP A 74 1.33 -4.57 4.57
C TRP A 74 1.70 -3.16 4.98
N ILE A 75 1.24 -2.74 6.15
CA ILE A 75 1.50 -1.44 6.75
C ILE A 75 2.41 -1.68 7.96
N LEU A 76 3.65 -1.19 7.89
CA LEU A 76 4.68 -1.39 8.89
C LEU A 76 5.00 -0.04 9.56
N PRO A 77 4.37 0.25 10.71
CA PRO A 77 4.79 1.38 11.53
C PRO A 77 6.16 1.08 12.15
N ALA A 78 7.08 2.02 12.04
CA ALA A 78 8.37 1.99 12.69
C ALA A 78 8.48 3.20 13.64
N GLU A 79 8.47 2.91 14.94
CA GLU A 79 8.70 3.88 15.99
C GLU A 79 10.20 4.02 16.25
N GLN A 80 10.92 4.70 15.35
CA GLN A 80 12.28 5.17 15.68
C GLN A 80 12.17 6.49 16.44
N GLN A 81 12.83 6.58 17.60
CA GLN A 81 12.69 7.66 18.59
C GLN A 81 12.80 9.09 18.03
N GLU A 82 13.50 9.30 16.92
CA GLU A 82 13.71 10.63 16.33
C GLU A 82 12.95 10.87 15.01
N ASN A 83 12.42 9.82 14.37
CA ASN A 83 11.69 9.95 13.10
C ASN A 83 10.71 8.78 12.93
N PRO A 84 9.45 8.92 13.40
CA PRO A 84 8.46 7.90 13.17
C PRO A 84 8.20 7.78 11.67
N SER A 85 8.11 6.55 11.18
CA SER A 85 7.86 6.28 9.78
C SER A 85 6.89 5.14 9.59
N THR A 86 6.15 5.15 8.50
CA THR A 86 5.31 4.02 8.09
C THR A 86 5.72 3.61 6.69
N THR A 87 6.12 2.35 6.54
CA THR A 87 6.34 1.73 5.24
C THR A 87 5.08 0.97 4.85
N VAL A 88 4.64 1.11 3.61
CA VAL A 88 3.52 0.35 3.08
C VAL A 88 3.95 -0.38 1.82
N PHE A 89 3.59 -1.66 1.73
CA PHE A 89 3.74 -2.49 0.53
C PHE A 89 2.37 -2.86 0.01
N ILE A 90 2.17 -2.78 -1.30
CA ILE A 90 0.95 -3.17 -1.99
C ILE A 90 1.31 -4.22 -3.03
N ALA A 91 0.72 -5.40 -2.90
CA ALA A 91 0.86 -6.48 -3.85
C ALA A 91 -0.49 -6.84 -4.48
N LEU A 92 -0.45 -7.15 -5.77
CA LEU A 92 -1.57 -7.65 -6.55
C LEU A 92 -1.62 -9.18 -6.49
N LEU A 93 -2.82 -9.72 -6.33
CA LEU A 93 -3.07 -11.15 -6.50
C LEU A 93 -3.35 -11.44 -7.97
N ASN A 94 -2.38 -12.05 -8.65
CA ASN A 94 -2.50 -12.46 -10.04
C ASN A 94 -2.25 -13.96 -10.18
N GLU A 95 -3.18 -14.69 -10.81
CA GLU A 95 -3.09 -16.13 -11.05
C GLU A 95 -2.73 -16.98 -9.80
N GLY A 96 -3.12 -16.51 -8.60
CA GLY A 96 -2.83 -17.20 -7.34
C GLY A 96 -1.45 -16.89 -6.72
N GLN A 97 -0.70 -15.97 -7.31
CA GLN A 97 0.56 -15.46 -6.78
C GLN A 97 0.45 -13.97 -6.43
N LEU A 98 1.12 -13.57 -5.34
CA LEU A 98 1.24 -12.15 -5.02
C LEU A 98 2.43 -11.58 -5.78
N GLN A 99 2.21 -10.45 -6.42
CA GLN A 99 3.25 -9.68 -7.10
C GLN A 99 3.31 -8.32 -6.44
N LEU A 100 4.48 -7.97 -5.89
CA LEU A 100 4.67 -6.66 -5.28
C LEU A 100 4.65 -5.59 -6.37
N GLU A 101 3.68 -4.69 -6.30
CA GLU A 101 3.43 -3.69 -7.35
C GLU A 101 4.06 -2.36 -6.98
N ILE A 102 3.85 -1.91 -5.74
CA ILE A 102 4.32 -0.62 -5.27
C ILE A 102 4.59 -0.65 -3.77
N GLY A 103 5.50 0.22 -3.34
CA GLY A 103 5.69 0.49 -1.92
C GLY A 103 5.96 1.96 -1.70
N PHE A 104 5.49 2.49 -0.57
CA PHE A 104 5.72 3.89 -0.20
C PHE A 104 6.15 4.02 1.26
N LEU A 105 6.77 5.16 1.56
CA LEU A 105 7.36 5.47 2.85
C LEU A 105 6.94 6.86 3.31
N ALA A 106 6.13 6.91 4.36
CA ALA A 106 5.75 8.14 5.03
C ALA A 106 6.66 8.38 6.24
N LYS A 107 7.19 9.60 6.41
CA LYS A 107 8.09 9.97 7.51
C LYS A 107 7.71 11.32 8.11
N GLY A 108 8.04 11.53 9.38
CA GLY A 108 7.91 12.84 10.04
C GLY A 108 6.47 13.36 9.96
N ILE A 109 6.28 14.59 9.47
CA ILE A 109 4.95 15.24 9.37
C ILE A 109 3.97 14.50 8.45
N TYR A 110 4.48 13.72 7.50
CA TYR A 110 3.67 12.94 6.57
C TYR A 110 3.25 11.59 7.17
N ASN A 111 3.85 11.16 8.27
CA ASN A 111 3.52 9.93 8.96
C ASN A 111 2.33 10.13 9.92
N ASN A 112 1.13 10.33 9.36
CA ASN A 112 -0.11 10.29 10.11
C ASN A 112 -1.11 9.36 9.41
N SER A 113 -1.95 8.67 10.19
CA SER A 113 -2.85 7.63 9.67
C SER A 113 -3.77 8.15 8.57
N LYS A 114 -4.30 9.37 8.68
CA LYS A 114 -5.19 9.96 7.67
C LYS A 114 -4.47 10.12 6.32
N LEU A 115 -3.24 10.62 6.33
CA LEU A 115 -2.48 10.81 5.10
C LEU A 115 -2.00 9.48 4.52
N VAL A 116 -1.51 8.57 5.36
CA VAL A 116 -1.10 7.22 4.92
C VAL A 116 -2.24 6.48 4.24
N LEU A 117 -3.46 6.55 4.81
CA LEU A 117 -4.64 5.92 4.22
C LEU A 117 -5.05 6.59 2.90
N ARG A 118 -5.03 7.93 2.82
CA ARG A 118 -5.32 8.63 1.55
C ARG A 118 -4.32 8.31 0.44
N VAL A 119 -3.03 8.22 0.79
CA VAL A 119 -2.00 7.79 -0.17
C VAL A 119 -2.26 6.37 -0.62
N LEU A 120 -2.58 5.47 0.31
CA LEU A 120 -2.92 4.09 0.00
C LEU A 120 -4.14 3.99 -0.93
N GLU A 121 -5.23 4.68 -0.62
CA GLU A 121 -6.45 4.73 -1.44
C GLU A 121 -6.13 5.20 -2.85
N LYS A 122 -5.39 6.32 -2.97
CA LYS A 122 -5.04 6.86 -4.28
C LYS A 122 -4.16 5.92 -5.10
N LEU A 123 -3.20 5.23 -4.47
CA LEU A 123 -2.37 4.26 -5.18
C LEU A 123 -3.16 3.02 -5.60
N LEU A 124 -4.12 2.57 -4.80
CA LEU A 124 -5.00 1.46 -5.18
C LEU A 124 -5.87 1.82 -6.40
N GLU A 125 -6.39 3.05 -6.45
CA GLU A 125 -7.12 3.56 -7.63
C GLU A 125 -6.24 3.54 -8.89
N GLU A 126 -5.02 4.07 -8.81
CA GLU A 126 -4.09 4.10 -9.95
C GLU A 126 -3.72 2.69 -10.43
N ILE A 127 -3.53 1.74 -9.50
CA ILE A 127 -3.27 0.33 -9.84
C ILE A 127 -4.49 -0.27 -10.54
N GLU A 128 -5.69 -0.04 -10.02
CA GLU A 128 -6.92 -0.56 -10.62
C GLU A 128 -7.15 0.01 -12.03
N GLU A 129 -6.95 1.31 -12.23
CA GLU A 129 -7.03 1.96 -13.54
C GLU A 129 -6.04 1.34 -14.53
N ASN A 130 -4.79 1.13 -14.13
CA ASN A 130 -3.77 0.49 -14.95
C ASN A 130 -4.14 -0.96 -15.32
N GLU A 131 -4.64 -1.74 -14.35
CA GLU A 131 -5.09 -3.11 -14.58
C GLU A 131 -6.27 -3.18 -15.57
N GLN A 132 -7.20 -2.23 -15.50
CA GLN A 132 -8.31 -2.14 -16.46
C GLN A 132 -7.80 -1.83 -17.88
N VAL A 133 -6.86 -0.90 -18.02
CA VAL A 133 -6.23 -0.59 -19.32
C VAL A 133 -5.52 -1.81 -19.89
N LEU A 134 -4.74 -2.53 -19.07
CA LEU A 134 -4.03 -3.74 -19.49
C LEU A 134 -4.99 -4.85 -19.93
N LYS A 135 -6.11 -5.05 -19.21
CA LYS A 135 -7.15 -6.01 -19.59
C LYS A 135 -7.77 -5.65 -20.95
N ASN A 136 -8.04 -4.36 -21.19
CA ASN A 136 -8.60 -3.87 -22.45
C ASN A 136 -7.63 -4.01 -23.63
N LEU A 137 -6.31 -3.98 -23.40
CA LEU A 137 -5.30 -4.18 -24.43
C LEU A 137 -5.02 -5.66 -24.75
N ARG A 138 -5.33 -6.57 -23.82
CA ARG A 138 -5.16 -8.03 -23.98
C ARG A 138 -6.40 -8.73 -24.55
N GLY A 139 -7.54 -8.04 -24.60
CA GLY A 139 -8.80 -8.50 -25.22
C GLY A 139 -8.88 -8.14 -26.69
#